data_AF-A0A7Y4STW0-F1
#
_entry.id   AF-A0A7Y4STW0-F1
#
_cell.length_a   1.000
_cell.length_b   1.000
_cell.length_c   1.000
_cell.angle_alpha   90.00
_cell.angle_beta   90.00
_cell.angle_gamma   90.00
#
_symmetry.space_group_name_H-M   'P 1'
#
loop_
_entity.id
_entity.type
_entity.pdbx_description
1 polymer ?
#
loop_
_entity_poly.entity_id
_entity_poly.type
_entity_poly.pdbx_seq_one_letter_code
_entity_poly.pdbx_strand_id
1 'polypeptide(L)'
;MTAKFFVLVAGLALVVSLPVRAHHSFSTEYDGSKTFSVKGKVSKVEWTNPHVRFYVDVADASGKVMTWNMELASPSALARNGWTSRTLKVGDEVAVQGYAAKVAPDRGNARSVVTADGRSLFGGAADDSAPGGAN
;
A
#
# COMPACT_ATOMS: atom_id res chain seq x y z
N MET A 1 -45.63 50.56 3.99
CA MET A 1 -44.49 50.08 3.18
C MET A 1 -43.21 50.64 3.77
N THR A 2 -42.32 49.77 4.27
CA THR A 2 -40.85 49.87 4.19
C THR A 2 -40.27 48.68 4.94
N ALA A 3 -39.67 47.74 4.20
CA ALA A 3 -39.03 46.56 4.73
C ALA A 3 -37.68 46.92 5.36
N LYS A 4 -37.33 46.28 6.48
CA LYS A 4 -35.95 46.23 6.97
C LYS A 4 -35.60 44.78 7.31
N PHE A 5 -34.91 44.16 6.37
CA PHE A 5 -34.22 42.89 6.49
C PHE A 5 -33.18 42.98 7.62
N PHE A 6 -33.30 42.14 8.64
CA PHE A 6 -32.15 41.76 9.47
C PHE A 6 -31.96 40.26 9.32
N VAL A 7 -31.21 39.90 8.26
CA VAL A 7 -30.65 38.57 8.07
C VAL A 7 -29.49 38.45 9.05
N LEU A 8 -29.71 37.73 10.14
CA LEU A 8 -28.63 37.17 10.95
C LEU A 8 -27.96 36.09 10.09
N VAL A 9 -26.85 36.48 9.45
CA VAL A 9 -25.95 35.60 8.70
C VAL A 9 -25.28 34.66 9.70
N ALA A 10 -25.96 33.57 10.05
CA ALA A 10 -25.32 32.41 10.64
C ALA A 10 -24.45 31.78 9.54
N GLY A 11 -23.16 32.11 9.55
CA GLY A 11 -22.15 31.55 8.67
C GLY A 11 -22.04 30.05 8.89
N LEU A 12 -22.84 29.29 8.14
CA LEU A 12 -22.72 27.85 8.01
C LEU A 12 -21.50 27.59 7.11
N ALA A 13 -20.29 27.64 7.68
CA ALA A 13 -19.10 27.13 7.03
C ALA A 13 -19.23 25.60 6.94
N LEU A 14 -19.90 25.11 5.90
CA LEU A 14 -19.82 23.72 5.49
C LEU A 14 -18.36 23.45 5.09
N VAL A 15 -17.58 22.91 6.03
CA VAL A 15 -16.31 22.27 5.72
C VAL A 15 -16.67 20.97 4.97
N VAL A 16 -16.79 21.07 3.65
CA VAL A 16 -16.94 19.90 2.79
C VAL A 16 -15.57 19.22 2.75
N SER A 17 -15.37 18.24 3.63
CA SER A 17 -14.21 17.36 3.63
C SER A 17 -14.25 16.46 2.40
N LEU A 18 -13.80 16.95 1.25
CA LEU A 18 -13.61 16.11 0.08
C LEU A 18 -12.50 15.09 0.40
N PRO A 19 -12.72 13.77 0.18
CA PRO A 19 -11.68 12.79 0.39
C PRO A 19 -10.55 13.07 -0.60
N VAL A 20 -9.40 13.53 -0.09
CA VAL A 20 -8.18 13.67 -0.88
C VAL A 20 -7.75 12.27 -1.30
N ARG A 21 -8.03 11.91 -2.56
CA ARG A 21 -7.55 10.69 -3.20
C ARG A 21 -6.07 10.86 -3.51
N ALA A 22 -5.20 10.60 -2.53
CA ALA A 22 -3.76 10.51 -2.78
C ALA A 22 -3.44 9.18 -3.47
N HIS A 23 -3.34 9.19 -4.80
CA HIS A 23 -2.74 8.12 -5.60
C HIS A 23 -1.37 8.64 -6.03
N HIS A 24 -0.30 8.15 -5.40
CA HIS A 24 1.07 8.51 -5.76
C HIS A 24 1.55 7.68 -6.96
N SER A 25 2.51 8.21 -7.72
CA SER A 25 3.24 7.39 -8.69
C SER A 25 4.31 6.57 -7.98
N PHE A 26 4.73 5.45 -8.59
CA PHE A 26 5.84 4.67 -8.05
C PHE A 26 7.11 5.51 -7.92
N SER A 27 7.43 6.30 -8.96
CA SER A 27 8.67 7.06 -9.03
C SER A 27 8.75 8.20 -8.03
N THR A 28 7.62 8.66 -7.48
CA THR A 28 7.60 9.64 -6.38
C THR A 28 7.97 8.99 -5.05
N GLU A 29 7.41 7.81 -4.76
CA GLU A 29 7.51 7.17 -3.44
C GLU A 29 8.72 6.23 -3.32
N TYR A 30 9.05 5.50 -4.39
CA TYR A 30 10.00 4.38 -4.38
C TYR A 30 11.22 4.62 -5.28
N ASP A 31 12.32 3.97 -4.92
CA ASP A 31 13.56 3.96 -5.69
C ASP A 31 13.70 2.63 -6.45
N GLY A 32 13.47 2.68 -7.77
CA GLY A 32 13.57 1.52 -8.64
C GLY A 32 14.97 0.88 -8.72
N SER A 33 16.01 1.58 -8.23
CA SER A 33 17.38 1.04 -8.16
C SER A 33 17.69 0.34 -6.83
N LYS A 34 16.86 0.55 -5.80
CA LYS A 34 17.07 -0.03 -4.46
C LYS A 34 16.12 -1.18 -4.23
N THR A 35 16.59 -2.39 -4.56
CA THR A 35 15.84 -3.61 -4.27
C THR A 35 16.07 -4.09 -2.84
N PHE A 36 15.07 -4.78 -2.30
CA PHE A 36 15.20 -5.50 -1.02
C PHE A 36 14.64 -6.92 -1.15
N SER A 37 15.06 -7.78 -0.23
CA SER A 37 14.46 -9.08 0.03
C SER A 37 14.32 -9.28 1.53
N VAL A 38 13.10 -9.54 2.01
CA VAL A 38 12.82 -9.78 3.42
C VAL A 38 11.96 -11.02 3.60
N LYS A 39 12.11 -11.67 4.76
CA LYS A 39 11.28 -12.80 5.16
C LYS A 39 10.69 -12.51 6.54
N GLY A 40 9.40 -12.74 6.71
CA GLY A 40 8.72 -12.43 7.96
C GLY A 40 7.29 -12.94 8.01
N LYS A 41 6.57 -12.52 9.04
CA LYS A 41 5.17 -12.90 9.25
C LYS A 41 4.24 -11.73 8.95
N VAL A 42 3.16 -12.01 8.23
CA VAL A 42 2.15 -10.98 7.94
C VAL A 42 1.45 -10.59 9.24
N SER A 43 1.50 -9.31 9.60
CA SER A 43 0.86 -8.77 10.80
C SER A 43 -0.45 -8.03 10.50
N LYS A 44 -0.63 -7.55 9.26
CA LYS A 44 -1.88 -6.89 8.82
C LYS A 44 -2.02 -6.94 7.30
N VAL A 45 -3.26 -6.95 6.81
CA VAL A 45 -3.61 -6.78 5.38
C VAL A 45 -4.74 -5.76 5.27
N GLU A 46 -4.56 -4.77 4.39
CA GLU A 46 -5.53 -3.73 4.05
C GLU A 46 -5.93 -3.90 2.58
N TRP A 47 -7.04 -4.59 2.34
CA TRP A 47 -7.54 -4.85 0.99
C TRP A 47 -8.41 -3.68 0.49
N THR A 48 -7.78 -2.53 0.27
CA THR A 48 -8.44 -1.27 -0.09
C THR A 48 -7.96 -0.73 -1.44
N ASN A 49 -8.69 0.25 -2.00
CA ASN A 49 -8.36 0.93 -3.27
C ASN A 49 -7.86 2.37 -2.97
N PRO A 50 -6.72 2.88 -3.51
CA PRO A 50 -6.06 2.50 -4.77
C PRO A 50 -5.08 1.32 -4.70
N HIS A 51 -4.52 1.02 -3.53
CA HIS A 51 -3.52 -0.04 -3.36
C HIS A 51 -3.86 -0.94 -2.19
N VAL A 52 -3.66 -2.23 -2.38
CA VAL A 52 -3.62 -3.16 -1.24
C VAL A 52 -2.31 -2.93 -0.50
N ARG A 53 -2.40 -2.87 0.82
CA ARG A 53 -1.23 -2.84 1.69
C ARG A 53 -1.19 -4.09 2.56
N PHE A 54 0.00 -4.55 2.89
CA PHE A 54 0.18 -5.58 3.89
C PHE A 54 1.44 -5.29 4.71
N TYR A 55 1.44 -5.78 5.93
CA TYR A 55 2.47 -5.47 6.90
C TYR A 55 3.18 -6.75 7.29
N VAL A 56 4.50 -6.72 7.34
CA VAL A 56 5.33 -7.91 7.59
C VAL A 56 6.28 -7.64 8.73
N ASP A 57 6.16 -8.41 9.81
CA ASP A 57 7.07 -8.39 10.92
C ASP A 57 8.31 -9.21 10.57
N VAL A 58 9.46 -8.52 10.45
CA VAL A 58 10.75 -9.08 10.07
C VAL A 58 11.66 -9.03 11.29
N ALA A 59 12.09 -10.19 11.77
CA ALA A 59 13.06 -10.29 12.85
C ALA A 59 14.49 -10.26 12.29
N ASP A 60 15.38 -9.49 12.91
CA ASP A 60 16.81 -9.55 12.65
C ASP A 60 17.50 -10.67 13.44
N ALA A 61 18.81 -10.83 13.25
CA ALA A 61 19.61 -11.86 13.93
C ALA A 61 19.65 -11.69 15.46
N SER A 62 19.34 -10.51 15.99
CA SER A 62 19.24 -10.25 17.42
C SER A 62 17.86 -10.54 18.00
N GLY A 63 16.89 -10.89 17.15
CA GLY A 63 15.49 -11.08 17.53
C GLY A 63 14.69 -9.78 17.61
N LYS A 64 15.27 -8.63 17.25
CA LYS A 64 14.55 -7.37 17.16
C LYS A 64 13.65 -7.40 15.91
N VAL A 65 12.39 -7.02 16.09
CA VAL A 65 11.39 -7.03 15.02
C VAL A 65 11.20 -5.63 14.45
N MET A 66 11.18 -5.53 13.13
CA MET A 66 10.78 -4.35 12.37
C MET A 66 9.58 -4.71 11.49
N THR A 67 8.49 -3.94 11.60
CA THR A 67 7.31 -4.11 10.75
C THR A 67 7.47 -3.32 9.47
N TRP A 68 7.51 -4.01 8.34
CA TRP A 68 7.51 -3.40 7.01
C TRP A 68 6.08 -3.10 6.55
N ASN A 69 5.88 -1.92 5.95
CA ASN A 69 4.66 -1.55 5.23
C ASN A 69 4.87 -1.75 3.73
N MET A 70 4.24 -2.79 3.19
CA MET A 70 4.38 -3.18 1.79
C MET A 70 3.14 -2.75 1.00
N GLU A 71 3.39 -2.15 -0.15
CA GLU A 71 2.36 -1.79 -1.12
C GLU A 71 2.33 -2.77 -2.29
N LEU A 72 1.13 -3.13 -2.70
CA LEU A 72 0.82 -3.94 -3.88
C LEU A 72 0.00 -3.11 -4.88
N ALA A 73 -0.30 -3.68 -6.04
CA ALA A 73 -1.23 -3.08 -6.98
C ALA A 73 -2.68 -2.96 -6.41
N SER A 74 -3.56 -2.34 -7.19
CA SER A 74 -4.97 -2.23 -6.83
C SER A 74 -5.65 -3.60 -6.64
N PRO A 75 -6.70 -3.69 -5.80
CA PRO A 75 -7.48 -4.92 -5.64
C PRO A 75 -7.89 -5.58 -6.96
N SER A 76 -8.30 -4.77 -7.94
CA SER A 76 -8.74 -5.26 -9.25
C SER A 76 -7.57 -5.79 -10.08
N ALA A 77 -6.40 -5.16 -10.03
CA ALA A 77 -5.20 -5.65 -10.72
C ALA A 77 -4.69 -6.96 -10.11
N LEU A 78 -4.64 -7.01 -8.77
CA LEU A 78 -4.29 -8.22 -8.03
C LEU A 78 -5.25 -9.38 -8.31
N ALA A 79 -6.56 -9.10 -8.37
CA ALA A 79 -7.55 -10.11 -8.71
C ALA A 79 -7.34 -10.72 -10.10
N ARG A 80 -6.95 -9.91 -11.10
CA ARG A 80 -6.56 -10.42 -12.42
C ARG A 80 -5.32 -11.31 -12.38
N ASN A 81 -4.42 -11.06 -11.43
CA ASN A 81 -3.24 -11.88 -11.15
C ASN A 81 -3.52 -13.02 -10.16
N GLY A 82 -4.80 -13.38 -9.96
CA GLY A 82 -5.23 -14.53 -9.17
C GLY A 82 -5.23 -14.31 -7.66
N TRP A 83 -5.00 -13.09 -7.17
CA TRP A 83 -5.12 -12.79 -5.75
C TRP A 83 -6.57 -12.57 -5.31
N THR A 84 -6.82 -12.81 -4.04
CA THR A 84 -8.05 -12.40 -3.35
C THR A 84 -7.68 -11.82 -1.99
N SER A 85 -8.65 -11.21 -1.31
CA SER A 85 -8.49 -10.78 0.10
C SER A 85 -8.17 -11.93 1.08
N ARG A 86 -8.23 -13.18 0.62
CA ARG A 86 -7.92 -14.39 1.41
C ARG A 86 -6.57 -15.01 1.08
N THR A 87 -5.85 -14.46 0.10
CA THR A 87 -4.58 -15.01 -0.39
C THR A 87 -3.43 -14.75 0.58
N LEU A 88 -3.41 -13.57 1.22
CA LEU A 88 -2.56 -13.29 2.38
C LEU A 88 -3.41 -13.19 3.62
N LYS A 89 -2.98 -13.84 4.69
CA LYS A 89 -3.62 -13.80 6.00
C LYS A 89 -2.60 -13.39 7.05
N VAL A 90 -3.10 -12.77 8.11
CA VAL A 90 -2.29 -12.51 9.30
C VAL A 90 -1.77 -13.84 9.85
N GLY A 91 -0.47 -13.89 10.16
CA GLY A 91 0.26 -15.07 10.61
C GLY A 91 1.01 -15.81 9.50
N ASP A 92 0.68 -15.57 8.23
CA ASP A 92 1.37 -16.23 7.11
C ASP A 92 2.84 -15.84 7.08
N GLU A 93 3.71 -16.82 6.84
CA GLU A 93 5.11 -16.57 6.57
C GLU A 93 5.29 -16.28 5.08
N VAL A 94 5.96 -15.16 4.77
CA VAL A 94 6.17 -14.69 3.40
C VAL A 94 7.61 -14.30 3.17
N ALA A 95 8.08 -14.52 1.94
CA ALA A 95 9.27 -13.88 1.41
C ALA A 95 8.85 -12.81 0.40
N VAL A 96 9.32 -11.58 0.60
CA VAL A 96 8.96 -10.42 -0.21
C VAL A 96 10.19 -9.86 -0.89
N GLN A 97 10.09 -9.66 -2.19
CA GLN A 97 11.07 -8.89 -2.98
C GLN A 97 10.39 -7.64 -3.51
N GLY A 98 11.10 -6.50 -3.47
CA GLY A 98 10.50 -5.23 -3.85
C GLY A 98 11.50 -4.09 -3.97
N TYR A 99 10.95 -2.89 -4.08
CA TYR A 99 11.68 -1.62 -4.18
C TYR A 99 11.48 -0.81 -2.90
N ALA A 100 12.58 -0.35 -2.31
CA ALA A 100 12.52 0.43 -1.08
C ALA A 100 11.94 1.83 -1.34
N ALA A 101 11.21 2.37 -0.37
CA ALA A 101 10.80 3.76 -0.41
C ALA A 101 12.03 4.68 -0.31
N LYS A 102 11.93 5.87 -0.92
CA LYS A 102 13.04 6.83 -0.93
C LYS A 102 13.37 7.39 0.45
N VAL A 103 12.34 7.54 1.29
CA VAL A 103 12.42 8.28 2.57
C VAL A 103 12.11 7.44 3.80
N ALA A 104 11.39 6.32 3.65
CA ALA A 104 10.95 5.48 4.76
C ALA A 104 11.63 4.10 4.68
N PRO A 105 12.52 3.74 5.62
CA PRO A 105 13.34 2.53 5.54
C PRO A 105 12.57 1.22 5.72
N ASP A 106 11.35 1.29 6.23
CA ASP A 106 10.43 0.19 6.51
C ASP A 106 9.26 0.15 5.51
N ARG A 107 9.34 0.88 4.39
CA ARG A 107 8.29 0.92 3.36
C ARG A 107 8.83 0.42 2.04
N GLY A 108 8.00 -0.34 1.33
CA GLY A 108 8.38 -0.87 0.02
C GLY A 108 7.22 -1.14 -0.91
N ASN A 109 7.49 -1.11 -2.21
CA ASN A 109 6.58 -1.64 -3.23
C ASN A 109 6.96 -3.10 -3.49
N ALA A 110 6.03 -4.02 -3.23
CA ALA A 110 6.28 -5.45 -3.37
C ALA A 110 6.12 -5.89 -4.83
N ARG A 111 7.22 -6.36 -5.42
CA ARG A 111 7.25 -6.92 -6.78
C ARG A 111 6.83 -8.39 -6.78
N SER A 112 7.28 -9.16 -5.80
CA SER A 112 6.95 -10.57 -5.64
C SER A 112 6.72 -10.92 -4.19
N VAL A 113 5.67 -11.69 -3.92
CA VAL A 113 5.37 -12.26 -2.61
C VAL A 113 5.27 -13.77 -2.78
N VAL A 114 6.15 -14.49 -2.10
CA VAL A 114 6.13 -15.95 -2.01
C VAL A 114 5.54 -16.32 -0.66
N THR A 115 4.38 -16.97 -0.69
CA THR A 115 3.70 -17.50 0.49
C THR A 115 4.25 -18.87 0.88
N ALA A 116 4.02 -19.29 2.12
CA ALA A 116 4.56 -20.55 2.66
C ALA A 116 4.13 -21.81 1.90
N ASP A 117 2.99 -21.78 1.19
CA ASP A 117 2.53 -22.86 0.30
C ASP A 117 3.28 -22.91 -1.05
N GLY A 118 4.31 -22.09 -1.22
CA GLY A 118 5.14 -22.01 -2.42
C GLY A 118 4.55 -21.17 -3.54
N ARG A 119 3.36 -20.58 -3.34
CA ARG A 119 2.72 -19.75 -4.34
C ARG A 119 3.46 -18.42 -4.45
N SER A 120 4.16 -18.23 -5.56
CA SER A 120 4.78 -16.96 -5.93
C SER A 120 3.76 -16.14 -6.70
N LEU A 121 3.45 -14.96 -6.19
CA LEU A 121 2.53 -14.05 -6.86
C LEU A 121 3.18 -12.71 -7.12
N PHE A 122 2.98 -12.22 -8.33
CA PHE A 122 3.37 -10.87 -8.69
C PHE A 122 2.53 -9.89 -7.88
N GLY A 123 3.21 -9.04 -7.12
CA GLY A 123 2.55 -8.02 -6.30
C GLY A 123 2.06 -6.84 -7.11
N GLY A 124 2.55 -6.69 -8.35
CA GLY A 124 2.23 -5.56 -9.20
C GLY A 124 2.94 -4.28 -8.74
N ALA A 125 3.37 -3.49 -9.71
CA ALA A 125 3.79 -2.13 -9.43
C ALA A 125 2.56 -1.28 -9.03
N ALA A 126 2.77 -0.24 -8.21
CA ALA A 126 1.70 0.71 -7.87
C ALA A 126 1.12 1.36 -9.14
N ASP A 127 1.98 1.63 -10.12
CA ASP A 127 1.65 2.08 -11.47
C ASP A 127 2.65 1.47 -12.48
N ASP A 128 2.47 1.74 -13.78
CA ASP A 128 3.37 1.23 -14.83
C ASP A 128 4.78 1.86 -14.78
N SER A 129 5.05 2.75 -13.83
CA SER A 129 6.31 3.50 -13.73
C SER A 129 7.42 2.71 -13.01
N ALA A 130 7.12 1.56 -12.41
CA ALA A 130 8.15 0.73 -11.79
C ALA A 130 9.02 -0.01 -12.83
N PRO A 131 10.31 -0.24 -12.56
CA PRO A 131 11.17 -1.00 -13.46
C PRO A 131 10.63 -2.42 -13.70
N GLY A 132 10.26 -2.72 -14.95
CA GLY A 132 9.63 -3.99 -15.33
C GLY A 132 8.11 -4.03 -15.18
N GLY A 133 7.44 -2.88 -15.08
CA GLY A 133 5.97 -2.73 -15.10
C GLY A 133 5.32 -2.93 -16.47
N ALA A 134 5.88 -3.78 -17.34
CA ALA A 134 5.31 -4.08 -18.64
C ALA A 134 4.93 -5.56 -18.72
N ASN A 135 3.60 -5.80 -18.68
CA ASN A 135 2.85 -7.01 -19.05
C ASN A 135 3.28 -8.35 -18.43
#